data_AF-A0A4S5A216-F1
#
_entry.id   AF-A0A4S5A216-F1
#
_cell.length_a   1.000
_cell.length_b   1.000
_cell.length_c   1.000
_cell.angle_alpha   90.00
_cell.angle_beta   90.00
_cell.angle_gamma   90.00
#
_symmetry.space_group_name_H-M   'P 1'
#
loop_
_entity.id
_entity.type
_entity.pdbx_description
1 polymer ?
#
loop_
_entity_poly.entity_id
_entity_poly.type
_entity_poly.pdbx_seq_one_letter_code
_entity_poly.pdbx_strand_id
1 'polypeptide(L)'
;DVAALDALLATWSVAPPLTDRARRPAEKVATKAVRRQVERVLAATHHLDDPDHVDEAHEVRKAARRLRHAADAVSRPPASTLAGWAPTVGGLGQRIQGMLGDHRDALLLADHVREHAADVADPAPYLQLVAHAEREARQAIGGLVQAVLELRDARHP
;
A
#
# COMPACT_ATOMS: atom_id res chain seq x y z
N ASP A 1 -27.40 33.61 -16.48
CA ASP A 1 -26.49 34.75 -16.62
C ASP A 1 -25.09 34.30 -16.24
N VAL A 2 -24.12 34.44 -17.15
CA VAL A 2 -22.73 33.96 -16.97
C VAL A 2 -22.02 34.77 -15.88
N ALA A 3 -22.31 36.06 -15.75
CA ALA A 3 -21.71 36.93 -14.73
C ALA A 3 -22.08 36.48 -13.30
N ALA A 4 -23.32 36.03 -13.10
CA ALA A 4 -23.77 35.50 -11.82
C ALA A 4 -23.07 34.17 -11.45
N LEU A 5 -22.77 33.33 -12.45
CA LEU A 5 -22.04 32.08 -12.23
C LEU A 5 -20.57 32.35 -11.87
N ASP A 6 -19.92 33.29 -12.55
CA ASP A 6 -18.54 33.69 -12.25
C ASP A 6 -18.41 34.26 -10.83
N ALA A 7 -19.37 35.11 -10.42
CA ALA A 7 -19.41 35.65 -9.06
C ALA A 7 -19.59 34.55 -7.99
N LEU A 8 -20.42 33.54 -8.27
CA LEU A 8 -20.61 32.40 -7.39
C LEU A 8 -19.33 31.57 -7.26
N LEU A 9 -18.67 31.26 -8.38
CA LEU A 9 -17.42 30.49 -8.40
C LEU A 9 -16.27 31.24 -7.72
N ALA A 10 -16.17 32.56 -7.94
CA ALA A 10 -15.21 33.41 -7.24
C ALA A 10 -15.42 33.36 -5.72
N THR A 11 -16.68 33.45 -5.27
CA THR A 11 -17.04 33.36 -3.85
C THR A 11 -16.69 31.98 -3.28
N TRP A 12 -16.98 30.90 -4.00
CA TRP A 12 -16.65 29.53 -3.58
C TRP A 12 -15.15 29.27 -3.52
N SER A 13 -14.36 29.89 -4.39
CA SER A 13 -12.90 29.75 -4.42
C SER A 13 -12.25 30.35 -3.16
N VAL A 14 -12.77 31.48 -2.67
CA VAL A 14 -12.19 32.20 -1.52
C VAL A 14 -12.85 31.86 -0.18
N ALA A 15 -14.16 31.60 -0.17
CA ALA A 15 -14.96 31.39 1.03
C ALA A 15 -16.02 30.31 0.79
N PRO A 16 -15.60 29.06 0.52
CA PRO A 16 -16.55 27.97 0.35
C PRO A 16 -17.40 27.80 1.62
N PRO A 17 -18.70 27.47 1.51
CA PRO A 17 -19.55 27.22 2.66
C PRO A 17 -19.13 25.91 3.35
N LEU A 18 -18.15 26.02 4.25
CA LEU A 18 -17.58 24.88 4.96
C LEU A 18 -18.51 24.39 6.08
N THR A 19 -18.72 23.08 6.12
CA THR A 19 -19.28 22.40 7.29
C THR A 19 -18.35 22.52 8.51
N ASP A 20 -18.87 22.35 9.72
CA ASP A 20 -18.06 22.36 10.95
C ASP A 20 -16.90 21.35 10.91
N ARG A 21 -17.13 20.20 10.25
CA ARG A 21 -16.09 19.18 10.07
C ARG A 21 -14.94 19.68 9.20
N ALA A 22 -15.23 20.47 8.18
CA ALA A 22 -14.24 21.04 7.27
C ALA A 22 -13.45 22.20 7.90
N ARG A 23 -13.94 22.78 9.02
CA ARG A 23 -13.21 23.79 9.80
C ARG A 23 -12.13 23.20 10.72
N ARG A 24 -12.05 21.88 10.84
CA ARG A 24 -11.06 21.22 11.70
C ARG A 24 -9.64 21.43 11.17
N PRO A 25 -8.62 21.54 12.03
CA PRO A 25 -7.24 21.67 11.59
C PRO A 25 -6.85 20.50 10.66
N ALA A 26 -6.40 20.83 9.45
CA ALA A 26 -6.10 19.85 8.41
C ALA A 26 -5.05 18.83 8.89
N GLU A 27 -4.01 19.30 9.56
CA GLU A 27 -2.97 18.46 10.17
C GLU A 27 -3.56 17.40 11.12
N LYS A 28 -4.46 17.78 12.03
CA LYS A 28 -5.11 16.83 12.96
C LYS A 28 -5.94 15.78 12.24
N VAL A 29 -6.63 16.16 11.16
CA VAL A 29 -7.44 15.25 10.35
C VAL A 29 -6.54 14.30 9.54
N ALA A 30 -5.49 14.84 8.92
CA ALA A 30 -4.49 14.09 8.16
C ALA A 30 -3.76 13.06 9.03
N THR A 31 -3.27 13.47 10.20
CA THR A 31 -2.57 12.58 11.14
C THR A 31 -3.47 11.42 11.55
N LYS A 32 -4.75 11.70 11.87
CA LYS A 32 -5.72 10.66 12.19
C LYS A 32 -5.97 9.72 11.01
N ALA A 33 -6.05 10.24 9.78
CA ALA A 33 -6.33 9.45 8.59
C ALA A 33 -5.18 8.49 8.24
N VAL A 34 -3.93 8.98 8.27
CA VAL A 34 -2.73 8.18 8.03
C VAL A 34 -2.54 7.14 9.14
N ARG A 35 -2.68 7.54 10.41
CA ARG A 35 -2.57 6.61 11.55
C ARG A 35 -3.56 5.46 11.40
N ARG A 36 -4.80 5.73 10.99
CA ARG A 36 -5.79 4.68 10.73
C ARG A 36 -5.35 3.72 9.63
N GLN A 37 -4.58 4.16 8.63
CA GLN A 37 -4.03 3.24 7.63
C GLN A 37 -2.87 2.42 8.18
N VAL A 38 -2.00 3.01 9.01
CA VAL A 38 -0.95 2.25 9.72
C VAL A 38 -1.56 1.12 10.54
N GLU A 39 -2.56 1.42 11.38
CA GLU A 39 -3.24 0.40 12.19
C GLU A 39 -3.91 -0.69 11.34
N ARG A 40 -4.42 -0.35 10.16
CA ARG A 40 -4.99 -1.35 9.23
C ARG A 40 -3.93 -2.30 8.69
N VAL A 41 -2.74 -1.80 8.37
CA VAL A 41 -1.63 -2.66 7.94
C VAL A 41 -1.25 -3.59 9.09
N LEU A 42 -1.02 -3.03 10.28
CA LEU A 42 -0.61 -3.82 11.45
C LEU A 42 -1.67 -4.88 11.84
N ALA A 43 -2.95 -4.54 11.75
CA ALA A 43 -4.02 -5.49 12.01
C ALA A 43 -4.06 -6.62 10.96
N ALA A 44 -3.86 -6.31 9.68
CA ALA A 44 -3.81 -7.31 8.62
C ALA A 44 -2.58 -8.23 8.75
N THR A 45 -1.50 -7.77 9.40
CA THR A 45 -0.28 -8.56 9.58
C THR A 45 -0.33 -9.55 10.75
N HIS A 46 -1.39 -9.56 11.55
CA HIS A 46 -1.47 -10.34 12.79
C HIS A 46 -1.42 -11.87 12.59
N HIS A 47 -1.65 -12.32 11.36
CA HIS A 47 -1.73 -13.74 11.00
C HIS A 47 -0.67 -14.16 9.96
N LEU A 48 0.30 -13.28 9.64
CA LEU A 48 1.36 -13.58 8.66
C LEU A 48 2.23 -14.80 9.00
N ASP A 49 2.17 -15.30 10.23
CA ASP A 49 2.88 -16.50 10.67
C ASP A 49 2.13 -17.80 10.29
N ASP A 50 0.92 -17.71 9.72
CA ASP A 50 0.10 -18.84 9.30
C ASP A 50 0.27 -19.13 7.78
N PRO A 51 0.91 -20.25 7.40
CA PRO A 51 1.18 -20.60 6.00
C PRO A 51 -0.08 -20.86 5.15
N ASP A 52 -1.23 -21.16 5.77
CA ASP A 52 -2.45 -21.54 5.06
C ASP A 52 -3.28 -20.32 4.61
N HIS A 53 -2.85 -19.10 4.95
CA HIS A 53 -3.62 -17.88 4.74
C HIS A 53 -3.12 -17.02 3.56
N VAL A 54 -3.16 -17.59 2.36
CA VAL A 54 -2.86 -16.85 1.10
C VAL A 54 -3.71 -15.58 0.93
N ASP A 55 -4.95 -15.56 1.45
CA ASP A 55 -5.84 -14.40 1.44
C ASP A 55 -5.33 -13.23 2.30
N GLU A 56 -4.51 -13.49 3.31
CA GLU A 56 -4.00 -12.45 4.21
C GLU A 56 -2.87 -11.65 3.57
N ALA A 57 -2.03 -12.29 2.76
CA ALA A 57 -1.05 -11.59 1.94
C ALA A 57 -1.73 -10.56 1.01
N HIS A 58 -2.93 -10.86 0.52
CA HIS A 58 -3.71 -9.92 -0.29
C HIS A 58 -4.21 -8.73 0.52
N GLU A 59 -4.78 -8.95 1.70
CA GLU A 59 -5.30 -7.87 2.55
C GLU A 59 -4.17 -7.00 3.13
N VAL A 60 -3.02 -7.58 3.51
CA VAL A 60 -1.83 -6.80 3.92
C VAL A 60 -1.37 -5.91 2.77
N ARG A 61 -1.24 -6.45 1.55
CA ARG A 61 -0.80 -5.67 0.37
C ARG A 61 -1.77 -4.52 0.07
N LYS A 62 -3.08 -4.78 0.14
CA LYS A 62 -4.13 -3.78 -0.07
C LYS A 62 -4.10 -2.69 1.00
N ALA A 63 -3.91 -3.05 2.27
CA ALA A 63 -3.76 -2.10 3.36
C ALA A 63 -2.49 -1.24 3.18
N ALA A 64 -1.37 -1.86 2.82
CA ALA A 64 -0.09 -1.19 2.59
C ALA A 64 -0.15 -0.20 1.41
N ARG A 65 -0.83 -0.58 0.32
CA ARG A 65 -1.15 0.31 -0.80
C ARG A 65 -1.97 1.52 -0.35
N ARG A 66 -3.00 1.31 0.47
CA ARG A 66 -3.84 2.40 1.01
C ARG A 66 -3.04 3.33 1.92
N LEU A 67 -2.13 2.80 2.74
CA LEU A 67 -1.23 3.59 3.57
C LEU A 67 -0.36 4.50 2.71
N ARG A 68 0.31 3.98 1.68
CA ARG A 68 1.09 4.79 0.74
C ARG A 68 0.27 5.94 0.17
N HIS A 69 -0.88 5.64 -0.42
CA HIS A 69 -1.70 6.67 -1.07
C HIS A 69 -2.23 7.71 -0.07
N ALA A 70 -2.61 7.29 1.14
CA ALA A 70 -3.03 8.22 2.18
C ALA A 70 -1.89 9.14 2.64
N ALA A 71 -0.68 8.60 2.78
CA ALA A 71 0.52 9.36 3.11
C ALA A 71 0.89 10.34 1.98
N ASP A 72 0.89 9.89 0.73
CA ASP A 72 1.19 10.73 -0.44
C ASP A 72 0.19 11.90 -0.55
N ALA A 73 -1.10 11.65 -0.32
CA ALA A 73 -2.15 12.67 -0.40
C ALA A 73 -2.00 13.83 0.61
N VAL A 74 -1.31 13.61 1.73
CA VAL A 74 -1.16 14.61 2.81
C VAL A 74 0.24 15.18 2.95
N SER A 75 1.22 14.58 2.27
CA SER A 75 2.65 14.98 2.32
C SER A 75 3.13 15.64 1.03
N ARG A 76 2.41 15.48 -0.09
CA ARG A 76 2.75 16.10 -1.38
C ARG A 76 1.85 17.31 -1.66
N PRO A 77 2.27 18.19 -2.59
CA PRO A 77 1.41 19.26 -3.09
C PRO A 77 0.06 18.72 -3.59
N PRO A 78 -1.06 19.44 -3.39
CA PRO A 78 -1.15 20.79 -2.81
C PRO A 78 -1.28 20.84 -1.27
N ALA A 79 -1.43 19.70 -0.59
CA ALA A 79 -1.72 19.70 0.85
C ALA A 79 -0.48 19.93 1.71
N SER A 80 0.60 19.17 1.46
CA SER A 80 1.90 19.20 2.19
C SER A 80 1.81 19.36 3.72
N THR A 81 0.70 18.96 4.34
CA THR A 81 0.38 19.16 5.77
C THR A 81 1.22 18.30 6.71
N LEU A 82 1.78 17.19 6.23
CA LEU A 82 2.58 16.25 7.02
C LEU A 82 3.86 15.87 6.28
N ALA A 83 4.83 16.79 6.19
CA ALA A 83 6.07 16.58 5.44
C ALA A 83 7.11 15.67 6.13
N GLY A 84 6.96 15.39 7.43
CA GLY A 84 7.91 14.56 8.19
C GLY A 84 7.48 13.10 8.32
N TRP A 85 6.51 12.84 9.22
CA TRP A 85 6.10 11.49 9.57
C TRP A 85 5.38 10.71 8.45
N ALA A 86 4.49 11.36 7.68
CA ALA A 86 3.68 10.67 6.69
C ALA A 86 4.52 10.03 5.55
N PRO A 87 5.53 10.70 4.97
CA PRO A 87 6.44 10.07 4.01
C PRO A 87 7.13 8.81 4.55
N THR A 88 7.55 8.80 5.81
CA THR A 88 8.20 7.65 6.45
C THR A 88 7.28 6.43 6.47
N VAL A 89 6.07 6.56 7.02
CA VAL A 89 5.12 5.44 7.06
C VAL A 89 4.59 5.07 5.67
N GLY A 90 4.48 6.04 4.75
CA GLY A 90 4.12 5.80 3.36
C GLY A 90 5.19 4.98 2.62
N GLY A 91 6.47 5.26 2.87
CA GLY A 91 7.61 4.51 2.33
C GLY A 91 7.65 3.07 2.86
N LEU A 92 7.33 2.86 4.14
CA LEU A 92 7.20 1.52 4.72
C LEU A 92 6.03 0.76 4.09
N GLY A 93 4.87 1.41 3.89
CA GLY A 93 3.75 0.85 3.13
C GLY A 93 4.13 0.47 1.69
N GLN A 94 4.96 1.29 1.02
CA GLN A 94 5.49 0.98 -0.31
C GLN A 94 6.39 -0.26 -0.30
N ARG A 95 7.30 -0.39 0.67
CA ARG A 95 8.18 -1.55 0.79
C ARG A 95 7.39 -2.83 1.04
N ILE A 96 6.44 -2.81 1.98
CA ILE A 96 5.58 -3.96 2.30
C ILE A 96 4.79 -4.42 1.06
N GLN A 97 4.10 -3.51 0.36
CA GLN A 97 3.34 -3.90 -0.82
C GLN A 97 4.22 -4.39 -1.98
N GLY A 98 5.46 -3.89 -2.08
CA GLY A 98 6.43 -4.31 -3.09
C GLY A 98 6.86 -5.75 -2.87
N MET A 99 7.35 -6.08 -1.68
CA MET A 99 7.74 -7.45 -1.30
C MET A 99 6.62 -8.48 -1.53
N LEU A 100 5.38 -8.14 -1.14
CA LEU A 100 4.22 -9.00 -1.36
C LEU A 100 3.80 -9.08 -2.83
N GLY A 101 4.05 -8.03 -3.62
CA GLY A 101 3.85 -8.01 -5.06
C GLY A 101 4.82 -8.94 -5.77
N ASP A 102 6.12 -8.76 -5.52
CA ASP A 102 7.19 -9.56 -6.12
C ASP A 102 7.03 -11.05 -5.78
N HIS A 103 6.66 -11.36 -4.52
CA HIS A 103 6.34 -12.72 -4.11
C HIS A 103 5.20 -13.34 -4.92
N ARG A 104 4.08 -12.62 -5.05
CA ARG A 104 2.90 -13.08 -5.78
C ARG A 104 3.21 -13.25 -7.26
N ASP A 105 3.90 -12.29 -7.86
CA ASP A 105 4.23 -12.32 -9.28
C ASP A 105 5.15 -13.50 -9.62
N ALA A 106 6.11 -13.81 -8.74
CA ALA A 106 6.96 -14.98 -8.88
C ALA A 106 6.19 -16.31 -8.73
N LEU A 107 5.23 -16.41 -7.80
CA LEU A 107 4.35 -17.59 -7.70
C LEU A 107 3.45 -17.75 -8.92
N LEU A 108 2.84 -16.66 -9.40
CA LEU A 108 2.01 -16.69 -10.61
C LEU A 108 2.82 -17.12 -11.85
N LEU A 109 4.09 -16.69 -11.95
CA LEU A 109 4.99 -17.17 -13.00
C LEU A 109 5.24 -18.67 -12.86
N ALA A 110 5.53 -19.17 -11.65
CA ALA A 110 5.74 -20.59 -11.42
C ALA A 110 4.52 -21.43 -11.84
N ASP A 111 3.32 -21.01 -11.46
CA ASP A 111 2.08 -21.70 -11.80
C ASP A 111 1.81 -21.66 -13.31
N HIS A 112 1.98 -20.51 -13.95
CA HIS A 112 1.83 -20.38 -15.40
C HIS A 112 2.80 -21.29 -16.16
N VAL A 113 4.05 -21.39 -15.72
CA VAL A 113 5.07 -22.25 -16.34
C VAL A 113 4.73 -23.72 -16.14
N ARG A 114 4.20 -24.13 -14.97
CA ARG A 114 3.73 -25.51 -14.73
C ARG A 114 2.60 -25.90 -15.66
N GLU A 115 1.62 -25.02 -15.84
CA GLU A 115 0.49 -25.25 -16.76
C GLU A 115 0.99 -25.52 -18.17
N HIS A 116 1.98 -24.76 -18.65
CA HIS A 116 2.56 -24.94 -19.98
C HIS A 116 3.48 -26.15 -20.08
N ALA A 117 4.10 -26.57 -18.96
CA ALA A 117 4.98 -27.73 -18.93
C ALA A 117 4.23 -29.07 -18.99
N ALA A 118 2.91 -29.09 -18.76
CA ALA A 118 2.12 -30.32 -18.74
C ALA A 118 2.08 -31.03 -20.10
N ASP A 119 2.18 -30.26 -21.20
CA ASP A 119 1.97 -30.75 -22.56
C ASP A 119 3.26 -30.80 -23.41
N VAL A 120 4.43 -30.55 -22.83
CA VAL A 120 5.71 -30.52 -23.55
C VAL A 120 6.47 -31.85 -23.45
N ALA A 121 7.15 -32.24 -24.53
CA ALA A 121 7.92 -33.49 -24.59
C ALA A 121 9.15 -33.51 -23.68
N ASP A 122 9.76 -32.35 -23.42
CA ASP A 122 10.86 -32.17 -22.48
C ASP A 122 10.53 -31.05 -21.47
N PRO A 123 9.99 -31.38 -20.28
CA PRO A 123 9.63 -30.38 -19.28
C PRO A 123 10.83 -29.88 -18.46
N ALA A 124 12.03 -30.46 -18.61
CA ALA A 124 13.15 -30.15 -17.72
C ALA A 124 13.53 -28.65 -17.68
N PRO A 125 13.59 -27.91 -18.81
CA PRO A 125 13.86 -26.47 -18.78
C PRO A 125 12.75 -25.67 -18.07
N TYR A 126 11.49 -26.08 -18.20
CA TYR A 126 10.36 -25.43 -17.54
C TYR A 126 10.43 -25.63 -16.04
N LEU A 127 10.75 -26.84 -15.58
CA LEU A 127 10.90 -27.15 -14.15
C LEU A 127 12.06 -26.37 -13.51
N GLN A 128 13.14 -26.11 -14.25
CA GLN A 128 14.22 -25.23 -13.79
C GLN A 128 13.75 -23.79 -13.58
N LEU A 129 12.92 -23.27 -14.50
CA LEU A 129 12.32 -21.95 -14.38
C LEU A 129 11.34 -21.86 -13.20
N VAL A 130 10.50 -22.88 -13.00
CA VAL A 130 9.62 -23.00 -11.82
C VAL A 130 10.44 -22.92 -10.55
N ALA A 131 11.49 -23.74 -10.43
CA ALA A 131 12.35 -23.75 -9.25
C ALA A 131 13.04 -22.39 -9.00
N HIS A 132 13.39 -21.67 -10.07
CA HIS A 132 13.93 -20.31 -9.96
C HIS A 132 12.87 -19.32 -9.45
N ALA A 133 11.68 -19.30 -10.05
CA ALA A 133 10.59 -18.44 -9.64
C ALA A 133 10.17 -18.67 -8.17
N GLU A 134 10.14 -19.91 -7.71
CA GLU A 134 9.87 -20.20 -6.29
C GLU A 134 10.97 -19.71 -5.34
N ARG A 135 12.23 -19.69 -5.78
CA ARG A 135 13.32 -19.10 -4.99
C ARG A 135 13.16 -17.59 -4.89
N GLU A 136 12.87 -16.93 -6.01
CA GLU A 136 12.57 -15.49 -6.05
C GLU A 136 11.39 -15.15 -5.13
N ALA A 137 10.31 -15.95 -5.18
CA ALA A 137 9.15 -15.77 -4.31
C ALA A 137 9.55 -15.81 -2.82
N ARG A 138 10.35 -16.79 -2.40
CA ARG A 138 10.83 -16.87 -1.00
C ARG A 138 11.74 -15.69 -0.62
N GLN A 139 12.61 -15.26 -1.52
CA GLN A 139 13.52 -14.15 -1.26
C GLN A 139 12.79 -12.80 -1.14
N ALA A 140 11.77 -12.57 -1.97
CA ALA A 140 11.00 -11.34 -1.99
C ALA A 140 10.39 -10.96 -0.64
N ILE A 141 9.96 -11.95 0.16
CA ILE A 141 9.38 -11.72 1.50
C ILE A 141 10.39 -11.75 2.64
N GLY A 142 11.68 -11.96 2.37
CA GLY A 142 12.70 -12.12 3.42
C GLY A 142 12.83 -10.92 4.38
N GLY A 143 12.45 -9.72 3.93
CA GLY A 143 12.44 -8.49 4.74
C GLY A 143 11.07 -8.09 5.30
N LEU A 144 10.01 -8.89 5.08
CA LEU A 144 8.64 -8.50 5.38
C LEU A 144 8.42 -8.23 6.88
N VAL A 145 8.85 -9.16 7.74
CA VAL A 145 8.70 -9.04 9.20
C VAL A 145 9.39 -7.78 9.69
N GLN A 146 10.62 -7.52 9.23
CA GLN A 146 11.37 -6.33 9.64
C GLN A 146 10.68 -5.03 9.21
N ALA A 147 10.14 -4.96 7.99
CA ALA A 147 9.41 -3.79 7.52
C ALA A 147 8.11 -3.55 8.32
N VAL A 148 7.44 -4.62 8.77
CA VAL A 148 6.26 -4.53 9.64
C VAL A 148 6.64 -4.03 11.04
N LEU A 149 7.77 -4.49 11.60
CA LEU A 149 8.29 -3.98 12.87
C LEU A 149 8.66 -2.49 12.78
N GLU A 150 9.36 -2.08 11.72
CA GLU A 150 9.68 -0.67 11.48
C GLU A 150 8.42 0.19 11.36
N LEU A 151 7.37 -0.33 10.71
CA LEU A 151 6.07 0.35 10.63
C LEU A 151 5.39 0.47 11.99
N ARG A 152 5.48 -0.59 12.81
CA ARG A 152 4.97 -0.59 14.19
C ARG A 152 5.69 0.46 15.03
N ASP A 153 7.02 0.59 14.90
CA ASP A 153 7.80 1.57 15.64
C ASP A 153 7.51 3.00 15.18
N ALA A 154 7.30 3.20 13.87
CA ALA A 154 6.94 4.47 13.27
C ALA A 154 5.44 4.82 13.36
N ARG A 155 4.63 4.09 14.14
CA ARG A 155 3.15 4.26 14.14
C ARG A 155 2.65 5.60 14.69
N HIS A 156 3.53 6.37 15.33
CA HIS A 156 3.23 7.68 15.89
C HIS A 156 4.16 8.75 15.29
N PRO A 157 3.66 9.96 15.01
CA PRO A 157 4.46 11.09 14.53
C PRO A 157 5.44 11.62 15.58
#